data_AF-A0A1G7NJ26-F1
#
_entry.id   AF-A0A1G7NJ26-F1
#
_cell.length_a   1.000
_cell.length_b   1.000
_cell.length_c   1.000
_cell.angle_alpha   90.00
_cell.angle_beta   90.00
_cell.angle_gamma   90.00
#
_symmetry.space_group_name_H-M   'P 1'
#
loop_
_entity.id
_entity.type
_entity.pdbx_description
1 polymer ?
#
loop_
_entity_poly.entity_id
_entity_poly.type
_entity_poly.pdbx_seq_one_letter_code
_entity_poly.pdbx_strand_id
1 'polypeptide(L)'
;MTIYVDPPTWPGHGRLWSHLVSDVSYEELHAFAEAMGVPRRAFERDHYDLPSHRYADAVGAGAVQVSSREVVRLLTLAGLRRRKGAVPHARPHPTHPTPHPSSS
;
A
#
# COMPACT_ATOMS: atom_id res chain seq x y z
N MET A 1 15.73 -1.86 2.63
CA MET A 1 14.42 -2.50 2.70
C MET A 1 13.86 -2.16 4.06
N THR A 2 12.78 -1.39 4.09
CA THR A 2 12.40 -0.63 5.27
C THR A 2 10.89 -0.68 5.45
N ILE A 3 10.46 -1.08 6.64
CA ILE A 3 9.08 -0.96 7.06
C ILE A 3 8.87 0.42 7.65
N TYR A 4 7.82 1.11 7.23
CA TYR A 4 7.49 2.45 7.70
C TYR A 4 6.13 2.45 8.39
N VAL A 5 6.00 3.27 9.43
CA VAL A 5 4.75 3.45 10.19
C VAL A 5 4.49 4.94 10.44
N ASP A 6 3.25 5.39 10.32
CA ASP A 6 2.86 6.74 10.74
C ASP A 6 2.33 6.80 12.19
N PRO A 7 2.38 7.96 12.87
CA PRO A 7 1.76 8.11 14.18
C PRO A 7 0.26 7.81 14.10
N PRO A 8 -0.35 7.31 15.19
CA PRO A 8 -1.77 6.96 15.18
C PRO A 8 -2.63 8.24 15.22
N THR A 9 -2.84 8.87 14.07
CA THR A 9 -3.60 10.13 13.95
C THR A 9 -4.93 9.97 13.24
N TRP A 10 -5.18 8.79 12.65
CA TRP A 10 -6.39 8.55 11.87
C TRP A 10 -7.54 8.04 12.76
N PRO A 11 -8.64 8.80 12.92
CA PRO A 11 -9.77 8.36 13.74
C PRO A 11 -10.61 7.32 12.99
N GLY A 12 -10.97 6.23 13.68
CA GLY A 12 -11.87 5.20 13.14
C GLY A 12 -12.32 4.23 14.22
N HIS A 13 -13.60 3.83 14.21
CA HIS A 13 -14.15 2.86 15.18
C HIS A 13 -13.83 3.18 16.66
N GLY A 14 -13.87 4.47 17.04
CA GLY A 14 -13.60 4.92 18.41
C GLY A 14 -12.14 4.82 18.86
N ARG A 15 -11.19 4.61 17.92
CA ARG A 15 -9.75 4.56 18.19
C ARG A 15 -8.95 5.31 17.13
N LEU A 16 -7.68 5.52 17.41
CA LEU A 16 -6.71 6.06 16.46
C LEU A 16 -5.95 4.93 15.77
N TRP A 17 -5.55 5.18 14.54
CA TRP A 17 -4.91 4.19 13.68
C TRP A 17 -3.66 4.73 13.00
N SER A 18 -2.72 3.82 12.82
CA SER A 18 -1.49 3.96 12.05
C SER A 18 -1.55 3.09 10.79
N HIS A 19 -0.79 3.46 9.78
CA HIS A 19 -0.59 2.74 8.53
C HIS A 19 0.84 2.23 8.47
N LEU A 20 0.97 0.94 8.23
CA LEU A 20 2.26 0.25 8.08
C LEU A 20 2.48 -0.13 6.61
N VAL A 21 3.63 0.24 6.05
CA VAL A 21 3.96 0.02 4.63
C VAL A 21 5.40 -0.45 4.42
N SER A 22 5.68 -0.97 3.22
CA SER A 22 7.02 -1.16 2.68
C SER A 22 7.21 -0.29 1.42
N ASP A 23 8.46 0.05 1.12
CA ASP A 23 8.89 0.69 -0.12
C ASP A 23 9.45 -0.28 -1.18
N VAL A 24 9.50 -1.59 -0.91
CA VAL A 24 10.03 -2.60 -1.83
C VAL A 24 8.99 -3.65 -2.21
N SER A 25 8.31 -4.30 -1.24
CA SER A 25 7.41 -5.41 -1.51
C SER A 25 6.32 -5.60 -0.46
N TYR A 26 5.26 -6.34 -0.80
CA TYR A 26 4.26 -6.76 0.20
C TYR A 26 4.67 -8.01 0.98
N GLU A 27 5.52 -8.86 0.41
CA GLU A 27 5.96 -10.09 1.04
C GLU A 27 6.62 -9.81 2.40
N GLU A 28 7.56 -8.88 2.43
CA GLU A 28 8.20 -8.45 3.68
C GLU A 28 7.23 -7.77 4.64
N LEU A 29 6.24 -7.04 4.11
CA LEU A 29 5.27 -6.32 4.92
C LEU A 29 4.38 -7.34 5.63
N HIS A 30 4.06 -8.45 4.95
CA HIS A 30 3.36 -9.59 5.55
C HIS A 30 4.23 -10.30 6.58
N ALA A 31 5.49 -10.58 6.27
CA ALA A 31 6.41 -11.22 7.21
C ALA A 31 6.60 -10.39 8.49
N PHE A 32 6.76 -9.08 8.36
CA PHE A 32 6.89 -8.16 9.49
C PHE A 32 5.60 -8.09 10.31
N ALA A 33 4.45 -7.97 9.66
CA ALA A 33 3.15 -7.97 10.33
C ALA A 33 2.89 -9.29 11.07
N GLU A 34 3.23 -10.43 10.47
CA GLU A 34 3.09 -11.75 11.08
C GLU A 34 3.99 -11.90 12.31
N ALA A 35 5.24 -11.44 12.24
CA ALA A 35 6.17 -11.44 13.38
C ALA A 35 5.65 -10.61 14.57
N MET A 36 4.89 -9.54 14.31
CA MET A 36 4.19 -8.75 15.33
C MET A 36 2.82 -9.32 15.75
N GLY A 37 2.43 -10.48 15.22
CA GLY A 37 1.12 -11.09 15.46
C GLY A 37 -0.06 -10.25 14.93
N VAL A 38 0.16 -9.43 13.89
CA VAL A 38 -0.88 -8.66 13.20
C VAL A 38 -1.57 -9.59 12.19
N PRO A 39 -2.89 -9.80 12.29
CA PRO A 39 -3.57 -10.76 11.44
C PRO A 39 -3.63 -10.26 10.00
N ARG A 40 -3.52 -11.18 9.03
CA ARG A 40 -3.53 -10.88 7.58
C ARG A 40 -4.74 -10.06 7.11
N ARG A 41 -5.88 -10.19 7.80
CA ARG A 41 -7.12 -9.43 7.52
C ARG A 41 -7.02 -7.92 7.80
N ALA A 42 -6.00 -7.47 8.52
CA ALA A 42 -5.76 -6.04 8.75
C ALA A 42 -5.04 -5.37 7.57
N PHE A 43 -4.74 -6.13 6.52
CA PHE A 43 -4.15 -5.61 5.29
C PHE A 43 -5.20 -5.02 4.34
N GLU A 44 -5.03 -3.75 4.01
CA GLU A 44 -5.92 -2.96 3.16
C GLU A 44 -5.27 -2.66 1.80
N ARG A 45 -5.08 -3.72 1.01
CA ARG A 45 -4.56 -3.72 -0.38
C ARG A 45 -3.09 -3.34 -0.57
N ASP A 46 -2.59 -2.37 0.19
CA ASP A 46 -1.21 -1.88 0.09
C ASP A 46 -0.55 -1.50 1.42
N HIS A 47 -1.28 -1.56 2.53
CA HIS A 47 -0.79 -1.26 3.87
C HIS A 47 -1.51 -2.12 4.92
N TYR A 48 -1.00 -2.13 6.15
CA TYR A 48 -1.76 -2.61 7.31
C TYR A 48 -2.28 -1.46 8.15
N ASP A 49 -3.52 -1.58 8.61
CA ASP A 49 -4.09 -0.70 9.63
C ASP A 49 -3.76 -1.23 11.03
N LEU A 50 -3.00 -0.45 11.78
CA LEU A 50 -2.61 -0.76 13.15
C LEU A 50 -3.40 0.11 14.14
N PRO A 51 -4.10 -0.47 15.13
CA PRO A 51 -4.69 0.32 16.20
C PRO A 51 -3.58 0.96 17.04
N SER A 52 -3.86 2.13 17.62
CA SER A 52 -2.87 2.96 18.34
C SER A 52 -2.02 2.23 19.37
N HIS A 53 -2.55 1.20 20.05
CA HIS A 53 -1.79 0.42 21.03
C HIS A 53 -0.65 -0.42 20.42
N ARG A 54 -0.70 -0.73 19.12
CA ARG A 54 0.37 -1.47 18.41
C ARG A 54 1.41 -0.58 17.75
N TYR A 55 1.22 0.74 17.78
CA TYR A 55 2.16 1.68 17.18
C TYR A 55 3.56 1.54 17.81
N ALA A 56 3.63 1.48 19.15
CA ALA A 56 4.88 1.30 19.87
C ALA A 56 5.55 -0.04 19.56
N ASP A 57 4.76 -1.12 19.43
CA ASP A 57 5.27 -2.44 19.05
C ASP A 57 5.92 -2.42 17.65
N ALA A 58 5.31 -1.72 16.70
CA ALA A 58 5.86 -1.59 15.34
C ALA A 58 7.20 -0.86 15.34
N VAL A 59 7.29 0.25 16.06
CA VAL A 59 8.56 1.00 16.22
C VAL A 59 9.60 0.13 16.93
N GLY A 60 9.21 -0.56 18.00
CA GLY A 60 10.09 -1.46 18.75
C GLY A 60 10.59 -2.66 17.94
N ALA A 61 9.79 -3.13 16.98
CA ALA A 61 10.15 -4.17 16.03
C ALA A 61 11.04 -3.68 14.87
N GLY A 62 11.32 -2.38 14.79
CA GLY A 62 12.22 -1.78 13.80
C GLY A 62 11.52 -1.05 12.65
N ALA A 63 10.21 -0.80 12.72
CA ALA A 63 9.56 0.08 11.76
C ALA A 63 10.02 1.54 11.95
N VAL A 64 10.31 2.21 10.84
CA VAL A 64 10.73 3.61 10.82
C VAL A 64 9.50 4.50 10.87
N GLN A 65 9.46 5.37 11.88
CA GLN A 65 8.40 6.38 11.99
C GLN A 65 8.51 7.42 10.87
N VAL A 66 7.43 7.65 10.15
CA VAL A 66 7.31 8.71 9.14
C VAL A 66 5.95 9.40 9.22
N SER A 67 5.74 10.50 8.50
CA SER A 67 4.40 11.11 8.45
C SER A 67 3.44 10.31 7.55
N SER A 68 2.12 10.43 7.76
CA SER A 68 1.13 9.82 6.84
C SER A 68 1.30 10.27 5.39
N ARG A 69 1.77 11.51 5.17
CA ARG A 69 2.07 12.02 3.82
C ARG A 69 3.24 11.25 3.20
N GLU A 70 4.24 10.92 4.01
CA GLU A 70 5.41 10.18 3.57
C GLU A 70 5.06 8.71 3.27
N VAL A 71 4.18 8.09 4.05
CA VAL A 71 3.60 6.75 3.73
C VAL A 71 3.03 6.72 2.31
N VAL A 72 2.18 7.70 1.97
CA VAL A 72 1.59 7.78 0.61
C VAL A 72 2.66 8.02 -0.45
N ARG A 73 3.67 8.85 -0.16
CA ARG A 73 4.78 9.13 -1.07
C ARG A 73 5.60 7.87 -1.34
N LEU A 74 5.99 7.12 -0.30
CA LEU A 74 6.75 5.87 -0.40
C LEU A 74 6.00 4.83 -1.22
N LEU A 75 4.72 4.58 -0.91
CA LEU A 75 3.87 3.67 -1.70
C LEU A 75 3.77 4.07 -3.17
N THR A 76 3.74 5.37 -3.45
CA THR A 76 3.63 5.90 -4.82
C THR A 76 4.93 5.71 -5.59
N LEU A 77 6.08 6.04 -4.96
CA LEU A 77 7.40 5.87 -5.56
C LEU A 77 7.76 4.40 -5.79
N ALA A 78 7.33 3.52 -4.88
CA ALA A 78 7.51 2.08 -5.00
C ALA A 78 6.58 1.43 -6.05
N GLY A 79 5.61 2.16 -6.60
CA GLY A 79 4.61 1.60 -7.50
C GLY A 79 3.62 0.63 -6.81
N LEU A 80 3.60 0.63 -5.48
CA LEU A 80 2.75 -0.24 -4.67
C LEU A 80 1.35 0.35 -4.43
N ARG A 81 1.19 1.68 -4.44
CA ARG A 81 -0.11 2.32 -4.09
C ARG A 81 -1.32 1.74 -4.85
N ARG A 82 -2.30 1.18 -4.11
CA ARG A 82 -3.58 0.67 -4.60
C ARG A 82 -4.76 1.47 -4.04
N ARG A 83 -5.30 2.38 -4.85
CA ARG A 83 -6.49 3.17 -4.49
C ARG A 83 -7.77 2.34 -4.59
N LYS A 84 -8.72 2.57 -3.68
CA LYS A 84 -10.09 2.04 -3.78
C LYS A 84 -10.77 2.69 -5.00
N GLY A 85 -11.20 1.90 -5.98
CA GLY A 85 -11.93 2.38 -7.16
C GLY A 85 -11.09 2.77 -8.38
N ALA A 86 -9.79 2.41 -8.42
CA ALA A 86 -9.04 2.51 -9.66
C ALA A 86 -9.62 1.53 -10.69
N VAL A 87 -10.51 2.02 -11.56
CA VAL A 87 -10.84 1.33 -12.82
C VAL A 87 -9.51 1.14 -13.55
N PRO A 88 -9.16 -0.07 -14.02
CA PRO A 88 -7.98 -0.23 -14.85
C PRO A 88 -8.15 0.75 -16.01
N HIS A 89 -7.26 1.73 -16.15
CA HIS A 89 -7.17 2.43 -17.42
C HIS A 89 -6.84 1.36 -18.46
N ALA A 90 -7.85 0.95 -19.22
CA ALA A 90 -7.65 0.13 -20.39
C ALA A 90 -6.57 0.82 -21.21
N ARG A 91 -5.45 0.13 -21.42
CA ARG A 91 -4.43 0.57 -22.36
C ARG A 91 -5.15 0.89 -23.67
N PRO A 92 -4.97 2.07 -24.29
CA PRO A 92 -5.51 2.28 -25.62
C PRO A 92 -4.94 1.18 -26.52
N HIS A 93 -5.82 0.35 -27.05
CA HIS A 93 -5.45 -0.62 -28.07
C HIS A 93 -4.89 0.14 -29.26
N PRO A 94 -3.72 -0.24 -29.82
CA PRO A 94 -3.28 0.33 -31.08
C PRO A 94 -4.28 -0.09 -32.16
N THR A 95 -5.04 0.87 -32.68
CA THR A 95 -5.85 0.70 -33.88
C THR A 95 -4.92 0.39 -35.03
N HIS A 96 -4.89 -0.86 -35.47
CA HIS A 96 -4.25 -1.23 -36.73
C HIS A 96 -5.12 -0.71 -37.89
N PRO A 97 -4.56 0.04 -38.86
CA PRO A 97 -5.31 0.40 -40.06
C PRO A 97 -5.50 -0.84 -40.94
N THR A 98 -6.74 -1.09 -41.35
CA THR A 98 -7.14 -2.11 -42.33
C THR A 98 -6.61 -1.74 -43.72
N PRO A 99 -5.99 -2.65 -44.49
CA PRO A 99 -5.72 -2.40 -45.90
C PRO A 99 -6.99 -2.65 -46.74
N HIS A 100 -7.31 -1.71 -47.64
CA HIS A 100 -8.34 -1.86 -48.66
C HIS A 100 -7.90 -2.85 -49.74
N PRO A 101 -8.78 -3.72 -50.26
CA PRO A 101 -8.48 -4.49 -51.46
C PRO A 101 -8.69 -3.63 -52.71
N SER A 102 -7.65 -3.54 -53.55
CA SER A 102 -7.74 -3.10 -54.94
C SER A 102 -8.45 -4.18 -55.76
N SER A 103 -9.57 -3.83 -56.40
CA SER A 103 -10.19 -4.67 -57.43
C SER A 103 -9.47 -4.48 -58.78
N SER A 104 -9.15 -5.60 -59.43
CA SER A 104 -8.97 -5.72 -60.88
C SER A 104 -10.31 -5.95 -61.57
#